data_AF-A0A9W8LA99-F1
#
_entry.id   AF-A0A9W8LA99-F1
#
_cell.length_a   1.000
_cell.length_b   1.000
_cell.length_c   1.000
_cell.angle_alpha   90.00
_cell.angle_beta   90.00
_cell.angle_gamma   90.00
#
_symmetry.space_group_name_H-M   'P 1'
#
loop_
_entity.id
_entity.type
_entity.pdbx_description
1 polymer ?
#
loop_
_entity_poly.entity_id
_entity_poly.type
_entity_poly.pdbx_seq_one_letter_code
_entity_poly.pdbx_strand_id
1 'polypeptide(L)'
;MRPTAILLRDLRLLTVPSHAAGLRVDRFVLAQVSIPPPLLFKLLRKRAIAQVGAEGKSMRMQGSDRVHEGMRIQIPSDLVTSGSDQERDHTPVHSESTTAALLKRRQDFAKQRLPMLFENDALAVLQKPAGLSCQGGTGVRYSVDEMLADLDASE
;
A
#
# COMPACT_ATOMS: atom_id res chain seq x y z
N MET A 1 6.84 24.77 9.07
CA MET A 1 6.16 23.51 9.47
C MET A 1 7.14 22.68 10.30
N ARG A 2 6.90 22.53 11.60
CA ARG A 2 7.75 21.69 12.46
C ARG A 2 7.40 20.22 12.17
N PRO A 3 8.37 19.33 11.95
CA PRO A 3 8.07 17.91 11.86
C PRO A 3 7.53 17.50 13.23
N THR A 4 6.27 17.04 13.29
CA THR A 4 5.70 16.45 14.49
C THR A 4 6.58 15.26 14.87
N ALA A 5 7.43 15.46 15.86
CA ALA A 5 8.17 14.40 16.50
C ALA A 5 7.11 13.54 17.20
N ILE A 6 6.69 12.46 16.54
CA ILE A 6 5.87 11.43 17.16
C ILE A 6 6.68 10.96 18.37
N LEU A 7 6.23 11.39 19.54
CA LEU A 7 6.80 11.00 20.81
C LEU A 7 6.28 9.59 21.09
N LEU A 8 6.97 8.63 20.49
CA LEU A 8 6.75 7.19 20.64
C LEU A 8 7.08 6.81 22.09
N ARG A 9 6.15 7.06 23.02
CA ARG A 9 6.38 6.82 24.46
C ARG A 9 5.97 5.43 24.90
N ASP A 10 5.02 4.79 24.19
CA ASP A 10 4.54 3.46 24.55
C ASP A 10 4.73 2.48 23.39
N LEU A 11 5.29 1.31 23.70
CA LEU A 11 5.50 0.20 22.77
C LEU A 11 4.59 -0.96 23.16
N ARG A 12 3.87 -1.51 22.18
CA ARG A 12 3.07 -2.73 22.32
C ARG A 12 3.76 -3.89 21.63
N LEU A 13 3.70 -5.07 22.24
CA LEU A 13 4.22 -6.29 21.66
C LEU A 13 3.09 -7.08 20.98
N LEU A 14 3.24 -7.37 19.70
CA LEU A 14 2.37 -8.26 18.96
C LEU A 14 3.05 -9.62 18.80
N THR A 15 2.30 -10.70 19.03
CA THR A 15 2.75 -12.06 18.77
C THR A 15 2.09 -12.56 17.49
N VAL A 16 2.89 -13.09 16.57
CA VAL A 16 2.40 -13.59 15.29
C VAL A 16 1.65 -14.91 15.53
N PRO A 17 0.35 -14.99 15.15
CA PRO A 17 -0.42 -16.22 15.26
C PRO A 17 -0.05 -17.20 14.15
N SER A 18 -0.37 -18.49 14.34
CA SER A 18 -0.08 -19.58 13.39
C SER A 18 -0.59 -19.30 11.97
N HIS A 19 -1.82 -18.80 11.82
CA HIS A 19 -2.44 -18.51 10.51
C HIS A 19 -1.75 -17.38 9.73
N ALA A 20 -0.97 -16.52 10.41
CA ALA A 20 -0.25 -15.43 9.78
C ALA A 20 1.19 -15.80 9.41
N ALA A 21 1.66 -17.00 9.80
CA ALA A 21 3.00 -17.47 9.51
C ALA A 21 3.30 -17.50 8.01
N GLY A 22 4.50 -17.08 7.62
CA GLY A 22 4.93 -16.99 6.24
C GLY A 22 4.50 -15.73 5.50
N LEU A 23 3.62 -14.89 6.07
CA LEU A 23 3.34 -13.56 5.53
C LEU A 23 4.59 -12.68 5.56
N ARG A 24 4.65 -11.72 4.64
CA ARG A 24 5.65 -10.67 4.72
C ARG A 24 5.38 -9.77 5.93
N VAL A 25 6.44 -9.29 6.56
CA VAL A 25 6.37 -8.38 7.71
C VAL A 25 5.58 -7.13 7.38
N ASP A 26 5.78 -6.56 6.18
CA ASP A 26 5.03 -5.37 5.77
C ASP A 26 3.52 -5.61 5.72
N ARG A 27 3.09 -6.72 5.11
CA ARG A 27 1.69 -7.12 5.00
C ARG A 27 1.08 -7.49 6.36
N PHE A 28 1.82 -8.19 7.20
CA PHE A 28 1.39 -8.52 8.56
C PHE A 28 1.21 -7.25 9.39
N VAL A 29 2.18 -6.34 9.39
CA VAL A 29 2.11 -5.10 10.16
C VAL A 29 0.98 -4.21 9.66
N LEU A 30 0.84 -4.00 8.35
CA LEU A 30 -0.29 -3.24 7.76
C LEU A 30 -1.66 -3.90 7.98
N ALA A 31 -1.72 -5.15 8.41
CA ALA A 31 -2.98 -5.77 8.85
C ALA A 31 -3.39 -5.33 10.27
N GLN A 32 -2.40 -4.97 11.10
CA GLN A 32 -2.58 -4.69 12.53
C GLN A 32 -2.56 -3.18 12.84
N VAL A 33 -2.03 -2.36 11.93
CA VAL A 33 -1.94 -0.92 12.07
C VAL A 33 -2.44 -0.21 10.81
N SER A 34 -3.23 0.85 10.99
CA SER A 34 -3.65 1.72 9.90
C SER A 34 -2.66 2.87 9.71
N ILE A 35 -1.56 2.62 9.00
CA ILE A 35 -0.54 3.64 8.67
C ILE A 35 -0.20 3.66 7.18
N PRO A 36 0.20 4.81 6.62
CA PRO A 36 0.70 4.87 5.25
C PRO A 36 1.95 3.99 5.06
N PRO A 37 2.09 3.23 3.95
CA PRO A 37 3.25 2.37 3.70
C PRO A 37 4.62 3.08 3.82
N PRO A 38 4.81 4.33 3.36
CA PRO A 38 6.09 5.04 3.55
C PRO A 38 6.47 5.24 5.02
N LEU A 39 5.48 5.45 5.89
CA LEU A 39 5.68 5.60 7.33
C LEU A 39 6.11 4.27 7.96
N LEU A 40 5.50 3.15 7.56
CA LEU A 40 5.93 1.81 7.97
C LEU A 40 7.43 1.58 7.68
N PHE A 41 7.87 1.81 6.45
CA PHE A 41 9.28 1.63 6.09
C PHE A 41 10.21 2.57 6.87
N LYS A 42 9.75 3.78 7.19
CA LYS A 42 10.50 4.71 8.06
C LYS A 42 10.63 4.16 9.49
N LEU A 43 9.57 3.59 10.04
CA LEU A 43 9.55 3.01 11.39
C LEU A 43 10.40 1.73 11.49
N LEU A 44 10.37 0.87 10.47
CA LEU A 44 11.26 -0.29 10.35
C LEU A 44 12.74 0.14 10.31
N ARG A 45 13.08 1.15 9.49
CA ARG A 45 14.45 1.70 9.44
C ARG A 45 14.92 2.29 10.76
N LYS A 46 14.01 2.94 11.51
CA LYS A 46 14.28 3.51 12.84
C LYS A 46 14.23 2.49 13.98
N ARG A 47 13.91 1.21 13.70
CA ARG A 47 13.72 0.14 14.69
C ARG A 47 12.59 0.42 15.71
N ALA A 48 11.70 1.36 15.39
CA ALA A 48 10.47 1.57 16.16
C ALA A 48 9.50 0.40 15.94
N ILE A 49 9.51 -0.18 14.74
CA ILE A 49 8.91 -1.49 14.45
C ILE A 49 10.06 -2.47 14.24
N ALA A 50 10.12 -3.53 15.04
CA ALA A 50 11.23 -4.48 15.06
C ALA A 50 10.83 -5.79 15.73
N GLN A 51 11.56 -6.87 15.44
CA GLN A 51 11.37 -8.14 16.15
C GLN A 51 11.98 -8.01 17.55
N VAL A 52 11.38 -8.61 18.57
CA VAL A 52 11.93 -8.70 19.92
C VAL A 52 12.34 -10.13 20.21
N GLY A 53 13.66 -10.33 20.36
CA GLY A 53 14.24 -11.63 20.73
C GLY A 53 13.91 -12.05 22.17
N ALA A 54 14.27 -13.28 22.55
CA ALA A 54 13.98 -13.86 23.88
C ALA A 54 14.41 -12.93 25.04
N GLU A 55 15.59 -12.33 24.92
CA GLU A 55 16.22 -11.44 25.92
C GLU A 55 15.74 -9.97 25.86
N GLY A 56 14.66 -9.67 25.11
CA GLY A 56 14.16 -8.30 24.97
C GLY A 56 14.95 -7.43 23.98
N LYS A 57 15.98 -7.99 23.33
CA LYS A 57 16.75 -7.28 22.30
C LYS A 57 15.93 -7.08 21.03
N SER A 58 15.75 -5.83 20.61
CA SER A 58 15.08 -5.51 19.34
C SER A 58 16.02 -5.80 18.16
N MET A 59 15.58 -6.59 17.18
CA MET A 59 16.30 -6.94 15.95
C MET A 59 15.66 -6.24 14.76
N ARG A 60 16.49 -5.72 13.86
CA ARG A 60 16.01 -5.00 12.67
C ARG A 60 15.32 -6.00 11.73
N MET A 61 14.21 -5.56 11.14
CA MET A 61 13.47 -6.30 10.11
C MET A 61 13.40 -5.46 8.84
N GLN A 62 13.34 -6.12 7.70
CA GLN A 62 12.93 -5.56 6.42
C GLN A 62 11.45 -5.85 6.18
N GLY A 63 10.78 -5.00 5.39
CA GLY A 63 9.39 -5.25 5.02
C GLY A 63 9.20 -6.57 4.26
N SER A 64 10.24 -7.04 3.56
CA SER A 64 10.27 -8.29 2.81
C SER A 64 10.52 -9.54 3.62
N ASP A 65 10.94 -9.41 4.88
CA ASP A 65 11.16 -10.56 5.74
C ASP A 65 9.84 -11.30 5.99
N ARG A 66 9.91 -12.58 6.33
CA ARG A 66 8.72 -13.39 6.64
C ARG A 66 8.53 -13.49 8.14
N VAL A 67 7.28 -13.42 8.57
CA VAL A 67 6.91 -13.65 9.97
C VAL A 67 6.78 -15.15 10.25
N HIS A 68 7.12 -15.56 11.46
CA HIS A 68 6.98 -16.94 11.93
C HIS A 68 6.05 -16.98 13.14
N GLU A 69 5.35 -18.09 13.35
CA GLU A 69 4.51 -18.27 14.54
C GLU A 69 5.31 -18.02 15.83
N GLY A 70 4.71 -17.31 16.79
CA GLY A 70 5.36 -16.95 18.04
C GLY A 70 6.41 -15.84 17.93
N MET A 71 6.68 -15.33 16.72
CA MET A 71 7.54 -14.15 16.54
C MET A 71 6.90 -12.95 17.23
N ARG A 72 7.69 -12.27 18.07
CA ARG A 72 7.26 -11.07 18.79
C ARG A 72 7.73 -9.83 18.05
N ILE A 73 6.82 -8.94 17.71
CA ILE A 73 7.09 -7.70 16.97
C ILE A 73 6.66 -6.53 17.85
N GLN A 74 7.59 -5.63 18.15
CA GLN A 74 7.26 -4.38 18.83
C GLN A 74 6.68 -3.39 17.82
N ILE A 75 5.61 -2.71 18.21
CA ILE A 75 4.95 -1.68 17.44
C ILE A 75 4.60 -0.54 18.38
N PRO A 76 4.73 0.73 17.94
CA PRO A 76 4.24 1.85 18.72
C PRO A 76 2.74 1.76 19.03
N SER A 77 2.38 1.92 20.30
CA SER A 77 1.01 1.71 20.79
C SER A 77 -0.02 2.65 20.15
N ASP A 78 0.41 3.86 19.79
CA ASP A 78 -0.37 4.89 19.11
C ASP A 78 -0.82 4.49 17.69
N LEU A 79 -0.18 3.48 17.10
CA LEU A 79 -0.47 3.01 15.74
C LEU A 79 -1.38 1.78 15.72
N VAL A 80 -1.56 1.10 16.85
CA VAL A 80 -2.31 -0.16 16.90
C VAL A 80 -3.80 0.11 16.83
N THR A 81 -4.42 -0.35 15.74
CA THR A 81 -5.86 -0.31 15.58
C THR A 81 -6.46 -1.45 16.42
N SER A 82 -7.22 -1.12 17.47
CA SER A 82 -7.99 -2.13 18.22
C SER A 82 -8.91 -2.86 17.24
N GLY A 83 -8.77 -4.18 17.16
CA GLY A 83 -9.15 -4.94 15.98
C GLY A 83 -10.63 -4.99 15.64
N SER A 84 -10.91 -5.33 14.40
CA SER A 84 -12.00 -6.21 14.00
C SER A 84 -11.77 -6.63 12.56
N ASP A 85 -12.12 -7.88 12.30
CA ASP A 85 -12.15 -8.52 10.99
C ASP A 85 -12.73 -7.58 9.94
N GLN A 86 -11.90 -7.14 9.01
CA GLN A 86 -12.38 -6.66 7.72
C GLN A 86 -11.67 -7.48 6.67
N GLU A 87 -12.46 -8.33 6.01
CA GLU A 87 -12.20 -8.84 4.67
C GLU A 87 -11.69 -7.66 3.84
N ARG A 88 -10.37 -7.61 3.66
CA ARG A 88 -9.76 -6.58 2.82
C ARG A 88 -9.96 -7.00 1.39
N ASP A 89 -11.05 -6.48 0.84
CA ASP A 89 -11.28 -6.38 -0.58
C ASP A 89 -9.99 -5.89 -1.25
N HIS A 90 -9.53 -6.63 -2.26
CA HIS A 90 -8.25 -6.37 -2.94
C HIS A 90 -8.35 -5.24 -3.96
N THR A 91 -9.19 -4.24 -3.69
CA THR A 91 -9.22 -3.00 -4.44
C THR A 91 -8.07 -2.11 -3.94
N PRO A 92 -7.14 -1.68 -4.81
CA PRO A 92 -6.15 -0.69 -4.43
C PRO A 92 -6.90 0.60 -4.07
N VAL A 93 -6.96 0.90 -2.78
CA VAL A 93 -7.47 2.20 -2.32
C VAL A 93 -6.45 3.23 -2.77
N HIS A 94 -6.76 3.91 -3.88
CA HIS A 94 -6.12 5.16 -4.23
C HIS A 94 -6.23 6.07 -3.01
N SER A 95 -5.10 6.59 -2.53
CA SER A 95 -5.07 7.60 -1.48
C SER A 95 -5.87 8.82 -1.96
N GLU A 96 -7.16 8.86 -1.64
CA GLU A 96 -8.10 9.93 -1.97
C GLU A 96 -7.76 11.20 -1.21
N SER A 97 -6.71 11.89 -1.68
CA SER A 97 -6.62 13.33 -1.53
C SER A 97 -6.71 13.94 -2.92
N THR A 98 -7.80 13.63 -3.63
CA THR A 98 -7.99 14.05 -5.02
C THR A 98 -8.53 15.48 -5.00
N THR A 99 -7.62 16.45 -5.03
CA THR A 99 -8.00 17.85 -5.28
C THR A 99 -8.83 17.94 -6.56
N ALA A 100 -9.81 18.84 -6.63
CA ALA A 100 -10.68 19.01 -7.81
C ALA A 100 -9.87 19.20 -9.12
N ALA A 101 -8.67 19.78 -9.03
CA ALA A 101 -7.74 19.92 -10.15
C ALA A 101 -7.15 18.58 -10.64
N LEU A 102 -6.88 17.63 -9.73
CA LEU A 102 -6.42 16.29 -10.10
C LEU A 102 -7.56 15.49 -10.75
N LEU A 103 -8.78 15.61 -10.22
CA LEU A 103 -9.97 14.96 -10.79
C LEU A 103 -10.26 15.48 -12.20
N LYS A 104 -10.20 16.81 -12.40
CA LYS A 104 -10.35 17.44 -13.71
C LYS A 104 -9.28 16.96 -14.69
N ARG A 105 -8.00 16.91 -14.27
CA ARG A 105 -6.92 16.41 -15.15
C ARG A 105 -7.06 14.93 -15.46
N ARG A 106 -7.55 14.11 -14.52
CA ARG A 106 -7.89 12.71 -14.77
C ARG A 106 -9.00 12.59 -15.80
N GLN A 107 -10.07 13.37 -15.68
CA GLN A 107 -11.15 13.42 -16.68
C GLN A 107 -10.65 13.91 -18.05
N ASP A 108 -9.82 14.94 -18.09
CA ASP A 108 -9.24 15.47 -19.33
C ASP A 108 -8.28 14.46 -19.99
N PHE A 109 -7.57 13.66 -19.17
CA PHE A 109 -6.70 12.60 -19.63
C PHE A 109 -7.48 11.36 -20.10
N ALA A 110 -8.51 10.94 -19.37
CA ALA A 110 -9.39 9.84 -19.75
C ALA A 110 -10.15 10.12 -21.06
N LYS A 111 -10.45 11.39 -21.35
CA LYS A 111 -10.99 11.82 -22.65
C LYS A 111 -10.00 11.63 -23.81
N GLN A 112 -8.70 11.47 -23.56
CA GLN A 112 -7.76 11.10 -24.61
C GLN A 112 -7.98 9.63 -24.97
N ARG A 113 -8.64 9.37 -26.09
CA ARG A 113 -8.76 8.01 -26.60
C ARG A 113 -7.39 7.55 -27.11
N LEU A 114 -6.93 6.40 -26.63
CA LEU A 114 -5.77 5.72 -27.20
C LEU A 114 -6.14 5.21 -28.59
N PRO A 115 -5.33 5.48 -29.64
CA PRO A 115 -5.63 4.97 -30.98
C PRO A 115 -5.69 3.44 -30.97
N MET A 116 -6.82 2.89 -31.43
CA MET A 116 -7.00 1.46 -31.58
C MET A 116 -6.49 1.02 -32.94
N LEU A 117 -5.52 0.11 -32.93
CA LEU A 117 -4.90 -0.42 -34.16
C LEU A 117 -5.63 -1.68 -34.65
N PHE A 118 -6.18 -2.46 -33.71
CA PHE A 118 -6.90 -3.69 -33.99
C PHE A 118 -7.83 -4.03 -32.82
N GLU A 119 -8.98 -4.62 -33.12
CA GLU A 119 -9.92 -5.15 -32.12
C GLU A 119 -10.69 -6.33 -32.69
N ASN A 120 -10.90 -7.34 -31.86
CA ASN A 120 -11.84 -8.43 -32.07
C ASN A 120 -12.38 -8.90 -30.71
N ASP A 121 -13.27 -9.91 -30.73
CA ASP A 121 -13.95 -10.44 -29.54
C ASP A 121 -13.00 -10.95 -28.43
N ALA A 122 -11.73 -11.20 -28.73
CA ALA A 122 -10.76 -11.78 -27.81
C ALA A 122 -9.56 -10.88 -27.49
N LEU A 123 -9.30 -9.83 -28.29
CA LEU A 123 -8.08 -9.02 -28.22
C LEU A 123 -8.30 -7.62 -28.79
N ALA A 124 -7.78 -6.62 -28.08
CA ALA A 124 -7.56 -5.28 -28.59
C ALA A 124 -6.06 -4.92 -28.62
N VAL A 125 -5.64 -4.19 -29.64
CA VAL A 125 -4.29 -3.64 -29.79
C VAL A 125 -4.39 -2.12 -29.83
N LEU A 126 -3.76 -1.46 -28.86
CA LEU A 126 -3.78 -0.02 -28.68
C LEU A 126 -2.40 0.57 -28.93
N GLN A 127 -2.33 1.72 -29.59
CA GLN A 127 -1.09 2.47 -29.75
C GLN A 127 -0.81 3.30 -28.50
N LYS A 128 -0.05 2.74 -27.57
CA LYS A 128 0.36 3.46 -26.36
C LYS A 128 1.39 4.55 -26.68
N PRO A 129 1.16 5.83 -26.35
CA PRO A 129 2.14 6.88 -26.53
C PRO A 129 3.36 6.68 -25.61
N ALA A 130 4.49 7.29 -26.00
CA ALA A 130 5.68 7.33 -25.17
C ALA A 130 5.40 8.14 -23.88
N GLY A 131 5.94 7.68 -22.75
CA GLY A 131 5.75 8.34 -21.46
C GLY A 131 4.47 7.98 -20.71
N LEU A 132 3.54 7.22 -21.31
CA LEU A 132 2.38 6.66 -20.62
C LEU A 132 2.71 5.29 -20.02
N SER A 133 2.39 5.07 -18.74
CA SER A 133 2.56 3.78 -18.07
C SER A 133 1.50 2.78 -18.51
N CYS A 134 1.84 1.49 -18.62
CA CYS A 134 0.84 0.45 -18.92
C CYS A 134 -0.08 0.19 -17.72
N GLN A 135 0.46 0.22 -16.49
CA GLN A 135 -0.25 -0.06 -15.26
C GLN A 135 -0.03 1.05 -14.23
N GLY A 136 -1.00 1.24 -13.32
CA GLY A 136 -0.88 2.10 -12.16
C GLY A 136 0.26 1.67 -11.21
N GLY A 137 0.68 2.58 -10.34
CA GLY A 137 1.77 2.32 -9.40
C GLY A 137 2.16 3.53 -8.55
N THR A 138 3.03 3.34 -7.56
CA THR A 138 3.46 4.44 -6.69
C THR A 138 4.19 5.51 -7.49
N GLY A 139 3.62 6.72 -7.56
CA GLY A 139 4.16 7.85 -8.32
C GLY A 139 3.74 7.88 -9.80
N VAL A 140 3.00 6.89 -10.28
CA VAL A 140 2.32 6.94 -11.58
C VAL A 140 1.06 7.78 -11.42
N ARG A 141 0.92 8.80 -12.26
CA ARG A 141 -0.24 9.70 -12.22
C ARG A 141 -1.38 9.26 -13.13
N TYR A 142 -1.05 8.60 -14.23
CA TYR A 142 -1.98 8.06 -15.20
C TYR A 142 -1.39 6.82 -15.87
N SER A 143 -2.24 5.87 -16.22
CA SER A 143 -1.85 4.62 -16.88
C SER A 143 -2.96 4.08 -17.78
N VAL A 144 -2.61 3.18 -18.69
CA VAL A 144 -3.52 2.60 -19.68
C VAL A 144 -4.65 1.79 -19.02
N ASP A 145 -4.35 1.00 -18.00
CA ASP A 145 -5.34 0.23 -17.22
C ASP A 145 -6.42 1.13 -16.58
N GLU A 146 -6.04 2.27 -16.01
CA GLU A 146 -6.98 3.24 -15.44
C GLU A 146 -7.87 3.87 -16.53
N MET A 147 -7.31 4.19 -17.70
CA MET A 147 -8.09 4.73 -18.81
C MET A 147 -9.12 3.73 -19.35
N LEU A 148 -8.78 2.44 -19.37
CA LEU A 148 -9.68 1.37 -19.79
C LEU A 148 -10.78 1.12 -18.76
N ALA A 149 -10.43 1.12 -17.47
CA ALA A 149 -11.42 0.97 -16.40
C ALA A 149 -12.45 2.13 -16.37
N ASP A 150 -12.00 3.37 -16.63
CA ASP A 150 -12.89 4.54 -16.70
C ASP A 150 -13.82 4.50 -17.95
N LEU A 151 -13.43 3.80 -19.03
CA LEU A 151 -14.29 3.59 -20.22
C LEU A 151 -15.46 2.65 -19.90
N ASP A 152 -15.19 1.54 -19.20
CA ASP A 152 -16.22 0.57 -18.81
C ASP A 152 -17.25 1.16 -17.83
N ALA A 153 -16.86 2.15 -17.04
CA ALA A 153 -17.74 2.83 -16.09
C ALA A 153 -18.63 3.93 -16.72
N SER A 154 -18.44 4.21 -18.01
CA SER A 154 -19.13 5.29 -18.74
C SER A 154 -20.27 4.80 -19.65
N GLU A 155 -20.60 3.50 -19.62
CA GLU A 155 -21.83 2.90 -20.19
C GLU A 155 -22.94 2.79 -19.12
#